data_AF-A0A916VKE9-F1
#
_entry.id   AF-A0A916VKE9-F1
#
_cell.length_a   1.000
_cell.length_b   1.000
_cell.length_c   1.000
_cell.angle_alpha   90.00
_cell.angle_beta   90.00
_cell.angle_gamma   90.00
#
_symmetry.space_group_name_H-M   'P 1'
#
loop_
_entity.id
_entity.type
_entity.pdbx_description
1 polymer ?
#
loop_
_entity_poly.entity_id
_entity_poly.type
_entity_poly.pdbx_seq_one_letter_code
_entity_poly.pdbx_strand_id
1 'polypeptide(L)'
;MSTLIEKIASDEAIDTAYEWLCKKRLHYHPNADVWQVRRWWHEKKPILQAQILSGNFQFRELRLIRGEEKSIEWWSSLDALVLNAMTIVLTEHLKPVLSPRCFHLAGNSGLKGAIAYSK
;
A
#
# COMPACT_ATOMS: atom_id res chain seq x y z
N MET A 1 -0.57 -25.07 3.53
CA MET A 1 -1.29 -23.77 3.55
C MET A 1 -0.23 -22.69 3.50
N SER A 2 -0.32 -21.75 2.55
CA SER A 2 0.63 -20.65 2.47
C SER A 2 0.36 -19.64 3.59
N THR A 3 1.41 -19.15 4.23
CA THR A 3 1.29 -18.16 5.31
C THR A 3 0.88 -16.79 4.76
N LEU A 4 0.32 -15.90 5.61
CA LEU A 4 -0.04 -14.55 5.15
C LEU A 4 1.19 -13.79 4.62
N ILE A 5 2.37 -14.01 5.20
CA ILE A 5 3.60 -13.35 4.76
C ILE A 5 4.06 -13.85 3.38
N GLU A 6 3.90 -15.13 3.09
CA GLU A 6 4.15 -15.70 1.76
C GLU A 6 3.18 -15.13 0.71
N LYS A 7 1.89 -14.97 1.06
CA LYS A 7 0.92 -14.31 0.18
C LYS A 7 1.30 -12.85 -0.09
N ILE A 8 1.75 -12.12 0.93
CA ILE A 8 2.17 -10.71 0.78
C ILE A 8 3.41 -10.61 -0.12
N ALA A 9 4.36 -11.54 0.01
CA ALA A 9 5.56 -11.61 -0.81
C ALA A 9 5.35 -12.28 -2.18
N SER A 10 4.16 -12.78 -2.49
CA SER A 10 3.87 -13.44 -3.76
C SER A 10 4.03 -12.47 -4.94
N ASP A 11 4.35 -13.02 -6.12
CA ASP A 11 4.44 -12.23 -7.34
C ASP A 11 3.15 -11.47 -7.62
N GLU A 12 2.00 -12.12 -7.44
CA GLU A 12 0.68 -11.51 -7.64
C GLU A 12 0.48 -10.25 -6.77
N ALA A 13 0.73 -10.35 -5.45
CA ALA A 13 0.55 -9.23 -4.53
C ALA A 13 1.57 -8.11 -4.79
N ILE A 14 2.84 -8.46 -5.01
CA ILE A 14 3.92 -7.50 -5.23
C ILE A 14 3.80 -6.79 -6.57
N ASP A 15 3.45 -7.50 -7.65
CA ASP A 15 3.26 -6.90 -8.98
C ASP A 15 2.01 -6.01 -9.01
N THR A 16 0.90 -6.47 -8.40
CA THR A 16 -0.31 -5.64 -8.28
C THR A 16 -0.04 -4.36 -7.48
N ALA A 17 0.70 -4.47 -6.37
CA ALA A 17 1.09 -3.31 -5.56
C ALA A 17 2.05 -2.38 -6.31
N TYR A 18 2.96 -2.93 -7.13
CA TYR A 18 3.87 -2.16 -7.97
C TYR A 18 3.12 -1.39 -9.08
N GLU A 19 2.16 -2.02 -9.74
CA GLU A 19 1.31 -1.35 -10.73
C GLU A 19 0.50 -0.21 -10.09
N TRP A 20 -0.06 -0.47 -8.91
CA TRP A 20 -0.75 0.55 -8.12
C TRP A 20 0.18 1.72 -7.80
N LEU A 21 1.41 1.45 -7.34
CA LEU A 21 2.40 2.47 -7.02
C LEU A 21 2.72 3.33 -8.25
N CYS A 22 2.96 2.69 -9.40
CA CYS A 22 3.26 3.36 -10.66
C CYS A 22 2.12 4.30 -11.10
N LYS A 23 0.86 3.84 -10.99
CA LYS A 23 -0.33 4.64 -11.30
C LYS A 23 -0.50 5.79 -10.29
N LYS A 24 -0.37 5.49 -8.99
CA LYS A 24 -0.61 6.46 -7.90
C LYS A 24 0.40 7.60 -7.89
N ARG A 25 1.65 7.33 -8.28
CA ARG A 25 2.76 8.30 -8.27
C ARG A 25 3.21 8.71 -9.67
N LEU A 26 2.36 8.54 -10.68
CA LEU A 26 2.68 8.84 -12.09
C LEU A 26 3.10 10.29 -12.30
N HIS A 27 2.48 11.23 -11.60
CA HIS A 27 2.72 12.67 -11.73
C HIS A 27 3.62 13.24 -10.62
N TYR A 28 4.35 12.38 -9.91
CA TYR A 28 5.27 12.85 -8.87
C TYR A 28 6.47 13.56 -9.49
N HIS A 29 7.07 14.47 -8.71
CA HIS A 29 8.26 15.21 -9.13
C HIS A 29 9.37 14.26 -9.64
N PRO A 30 10.16 14.61 -10.67
CA PRO A 30 11.23 13.74 -11.21
C PRO A 30 12.26 13.26 -10.18
N ASN A 31 12.45 14.01 -9.09
CA ASN A 31 13.36 13.63 -7.99
C ASN A 31 12.70 12.71 -6.94
N ALA A 32 11.45 12.29 -7.12
CA ALA A 32 10.80 11.35 -6.22
C ALA A 32 11.43 9.96 -6.32
N ASP A 33 11.47 9.25 -5.19
CA ASP A 33 12.09 7.92 -5.09
C ASP A 33 11.38 6.84 -5.93
N VAL A 34 10.13 7.07 -6.35
CA VAL A 34 9.38 6.15 -7.21
C VAL A 34 10.08 5.89 -8.54
N TRP A 35 10.78 6.88 -9.09
CA TRP A 35 11.45 6.75 -10.37
C TRP A 35 12.65 5.80 -10.29
N GLN A 36 13.34 5.79 -9.15
CA GLN A 36 14.39 4.79 -8.89
C GLN A 36 13.80 3.40 -8.69
N VAL A 37 12.67 3.27 -7.99
CA VAL A 37 11.99 1.97 -7.84
C VAL A 37 11.61 1.42 -9.21
N ARG A 38 11.02 2.25 -10.08
CA ARG A 38 10.63 1.84 -11.44
C ARG A 38 11.81 1.45 -12.32
N ARG A 39 12.87 2.25 -12.31
CA ARG A 39 14.07 2.01 -13.12
C ARG A 39 14.72 0.67 -12.79
N TRP A 40 14.76 0.32 -11.52
CA TRP A 40 15.50 -0.84 -11.00
C TRP A 40 14.57 -1.94 -10.50
N TRP A 41 13.32 -2.00 -11.00
CA TRP A 41 12.30 -2.87 -10.42
C TRP A 41 12.66 -4.35 -10.50
N HIS A 42 13.18 -4.79 -11.65
CA HIS A 42 13.60 -6.19 -11.84
C HIS A 42 14.66 -6.66 -10.83
N GLU A 43 15.53 -5.76 -10.37
CA GLU A 43 16.55 -6.06 -9.35
C GLU A 43 15.98 -5.93 -7.93
N LYS A 44 15.12 -4.93 -7.69
CA LYS A 44 14.54 -4.65 -6.38
C LYS A 44 13.49 -5.66 -5.95
N LYS A 45 12.67 -6.15 -6.88
CA LYS A 45 11.57 -7.09 -6.61
C LYS A 45 12.04 -8.33 -5.84
N PRO A 46 13.01 -9.14 -6.33
CA PRO A 46 13.44 -10.34 -5.62
C PRO A 46 14.07 -10.04 -4.25
N ILE A 47 14.81 -8.94 -4.12
CA ILE A 47 15.39 -8.50 -2.84
C ILE A 47 14.28 -8.15 -1.84
N LEU A 48 13.27 -7.41 -2.28
CA LEU A 48 12.13 -7.02 -1.46
C LEU A 48 11.34 -8.25 -0.98
N GLN A 49 11.05 -9.19 -1.87
CA GLN A 49 10.35 -10.43 -1.54
C GLN A 49 11.15 -11.24 -0.52
N ALA A 50 12.46 -11.39 -0.71
CA ALA A 50 13.33 -12.09 0.25
C ALA A 50 13.32 -11.40 1.63
N GLN A 51 13.39 -10.06 1.68
CA GLN A 51 13.34 -9.30 2.94
C GLN A 51 12.00 -9.47 3.66
N ILE A 52 10.87 -9.49 2.95
CA ILE A 52 9.55 -9.73 3.54
C ILE A 52 9.49 -11.15 4.10
N LEU A 53 9.87 -12.15 3.29
CA LEU A 53 9.81 -13.57 3.69
C LEU A 53 10.69 -13.86 4.90
N SER A 54 11.85 -13.22 5.01
CA SER A 54 12.76 -13.39 6.14
C SER A 54 12.39 -12.53 7.37
N GLY A 55 11.33 -11.71 7.30
CA GLY A 55 10.97 -10.76 8.35
C GLY A 55 11.98 -9.62 8.56
N ASN A 56 12.89 -9.39 7.61
CA ASN A 56 13.95 -8.38 7.69
C ASN A 56 13.60 -7.07 6.96
N PHE A 57 12.42 -7.00 6.33
CA PHE A 57 11.95 -5.74 5.75
C PHE A 57 11.66 -4.73 6.87
N GLN A 58 12.36 -3.60 6.84
CA GLN A 58 12.19 -2.51 7.80
C GLN A 58 11.60 -1.28 7.10
N PHE A 59 10.48 -0.81 7.61
CA PHE A 59 9.91 0.47 7.18
C PHE A 59 10.85 1.62 7.51
N ARG A 60 11.01 2.54 6.57
CA ARG A 60 11.79 3.76 6.81
C ARG A 60 10.97 4.79 7.60
N GLU A 61 11.68 5.75 8.17
CA GLU A 61 11.07 6.91 8.81
C GLU A 61 10.12 7.64 7.84
N LEU A 62 8.92 7.95 8.34
CA LEU A 62 7.94 8.73 7.61
C LEU A 62 8.43 10.17 7.45
N ARG A 63 8.56 10.64 6.22
CA ARG A 63 9.02 12.02 5.97
C ARG A 63 7.85 12.99 6.13
N LEU A 64 8.00 13.99 6.98
CA LEU A 64 7.04 15.09 7.10
C LEU A 64 7.53 16.30 6.31
N ILE A 65 6.79 16.67 5.27
CA ILE A 65 7.04 17.88 4.49
C ILE A 65 6.08 18.95 4.99
N ARG A 66 6.62 20.00 5.63
CA ARG A 66 5.81 21.12 6.15
C ARG A 66 5.70 22.20 5.09
N GLY A 67 4.49 22.48 4.63
CA GLY A 67 4.13 23.69 3.90
C GLY A 67 3.40 24.68 4.81
N GLU A 68 3.26 25.93 4.34
CA GLU A 68 2.63 27.02 5.12
C GLU A 68 1.17 26.70 5.49
N GLU A 69 0.39 26.14 4.56
CA GLU A 69 -1.02 25.80 4.78
C GLU A 69 -1.25 24.34 5.15
N LYS A 70 -0.32 23.46 4.76
CA LYS A 70 -0.49 22.02 4.92
C LYS A 70 0.84 21.30 5.09
N SER A 71 0.84 20.35 6.01
CA SER A 71 1.91 19.34 6.10
C SER A 71 1.49 18.06 5.38
N ILE A 72 2.45 17.43 4.70
CA ILE A 72 2.26 16.18 3.97
C ILE A 72 3.18 15.12 4.58
N GLU A 73 2.58 14.02 5.01
CA GLU A 73 3.30 12.81 5.38
C GLU A 73 3.63 11.99 4.14
N TRP A 74 4.87 11.53 4.05
CA TRP A 74 5.42 10.95 2.84
C TRP A 74 6.15 9.64 3.11
N TRP A 75 5.46 8.55 2.78
CA TRP A 75 6.05 7.21 2.76
C TRP A 75 7.05 7.05 1.62
N SER A 76 8.16 6.37 1.88
CA SER A 76 9.02 5.93 0.79
C SER A 76 8.23 5.06 -0.19
N SER A 77 8.67 5.02 -1.44
CA SER A 77 7.97 4.28 -2.50
C SER A 77 7.93 2.78 -2.22
N LEU A 78 8.97 2.21 -1.62
CA LEU A 78 8.99 0.81 -1.21
C LEU A 78 8.06 0.55 -0.02
N ASP A 79 8.06 1.42 0.99
CA ASP A 79 7.15 1.28 2.13
C ASP A 79 5.68 1.32 1.70
N ALA A 80 5.34 2.30 0.84
CA ALA A 80 3.99 2.42 0.31
C ALA A 80 3.58 1.19 -0.52
N LEU A 81 4.51 0.59 -1.26
CA LEU A 81 4.29 -0.65 -2.00
C LEU A 81 4.01 -1.82 -1.05
N VAL A 82 4.83 -2.01 -0.02
CA VAL A 82 4.64 -3.09 0.97
C VAL A 82 3.32 -2.92 1.73
N LEU A 83 2.99 -1.70 2.17
CA LEU A 83 1.70 -1.40 2.79
C LEU A 83 0.53 -1.72 1.86
N ASN A 84 0.67 -1.46 0.56
CA ASN A 84 -0.36 -1.80 -0.42
C ASN A 84 -0.47 -3.31 -0.64
N ALA A 85 0.65 -4.04 -0.75
CA ALA A 85 0.67 -5.50 -0.86
C ALA A 85 0.01 -6.16 0.37
N MET A 86 0.32 -5.67 1.57
CA MET A 86 -0.36 -6.06 2.80
C MET A 86 -1.86 -5.78 2.74
N THR A 87 -2.25 -4.60 2.25
CA THR A 87 -3.67 -4.22 2.13
C THR A 87 -4.42 -5.16 1.18
N ILE A 88 -3.83 -5.50 0.03
CA ILE A 88 -4.43 -6.43 -0.95
C ILE A 88 -4.74 -7.77 -0.27
N VAL A 89 -3.74 -8.39 0.38
CA VAL A 89 -3.89 -9.71 1.02
C VAL A 89 -4.83 -9.64 2.23
N LEU A 90 -4.66 -8.65 3.10
CA LEU A 90 -5.44 -8.57 4.33
C LEU A 90 -6.90 -8.20 4.07
N THR A 91 -7.20 -7.47 2.99
CA THR A 91 -8.59 -7.10 2.67
C THR A 91 -9.46 -8.32 2.48
N GLU A 92 -8.98 -9.37 1.82
CA GLU A 92 -9.75 -10.62 1.61
C GLU A 92 -10.08 -11.31 2.94
N HIS A 93 -9.18 -11.23 3.91
CA HIS A 93 -9.33 -11.85 5.22
C HIS A 93 -10.13 -10.99 6.20
N LEU A 94 -10.05 -9.67 6.09
CA LEU A 94 -10.72 -8.73 6.99
C LEU A 94 -12.14 -8.37 6.53
N LYS A 95 -12.39 -8.27 5.23
CA LYS A 95 -13.72 -7.89 4.71
C LYS A 95 -14.87 -8.75 5.23
N PRO A 96 -14.74 -10.10 5.38
CA PRO A 96 -15.83 -10.92 5.93
C PRO A 96 -16.14 -10.68 7.41
N VAL A 97 -15.16 -10.19 8.19
CA VAL A 97 -15.31 -9.97 9.64
C VAL A 97 -15.62 -8.52 9.99
N LEU A 98 -15.33 -7.58 9.09
CA LEU A 98 -15.61 -6.16 9.29
C LEU A 98 -17.09 -5.87 9.06
N SER A 99 -17.64 -4.95 9.87
CA SER A 99 -19.03 -4.56 9.76
C SER A 99 -19.32 -3.91 8.40
N PRO A 100 -20.46 -4.21 7.74
CA PRO A 100 -20.89 -3.48 6.56
C PRO A 100 -21.17 -1.98 6.84
N ARG A 101 -21.22 -1.59 8.13
CA ARG A 101 -21.37 -0.20 8.58
C ARG A 101 -20.03 0.55 8.67
N CYS A 102 -18.91 -0.10 8.39
CA CYS A 102 -17.63 0.57 8.22
C CYS A 102 -17.62 1.30 6.87
N PHE A 103 -18.36 2.40 6.79
CA PHE A 103 -18.63 3.13 5.54
C PHE A 103 -17.39 3.78 4.91
N HIS A 104 -16.29 3.93 5.67
CA HIS A 104 -15.01 4.42 5.14
C HIS A 104 -14.28 3.38 4.26
N LEU A 105 -14.66 2.10 4.34
CA LEU A 105 -14.09 1.04 3.53
C LEU A 105 -14.64 1.11 2.11
N ALA A 106 -13.78 0.85 1.12
CA ALA A 106 -14.19 0.76 -0.27
C ALA A 106 -15.26 -0.33 -0.45
N GLY A 107 -16.35 0.00 -1.14
CA GLY A 107 -17.50 -0.89 -1.35
C GLY A 107 -18.66 -0.73 -0.36
N ASN A 108 -18.47 -0.01 0.75
CA ASN A 108 -19.53 0.23 1.75
C ASN A 108 -20.25 1.57 1.53
N SER A 109 -20.49 1.99 0.29
CA SER A 109 -21.27 3.21 -0.07
C SER A 109 -20.76 4.56 0.45
N GLY A 110 -19.67 4.62 1.23
CA GLY A 110 -19.06 5.88 1.65
C GLY A 110 -19.96 6.74 2.56
N LEU A 111 -19.75 8.05 2.50
CA LEU A 111 -20.54 9.04 3.23
C LEU A 111 -22.06 8.92 2.97
N LYS A 112 -22.45 8.54 1.75
CA LYS A 112 -23.86 8.31 1.39
C LYS A 112 -24.46 7.16 2.20
N GLY A 113 -23.72 6.06 2.33
CA GLY A 113 -24.12 4.93 3.17
C GLY A 113 -24.28 5.32 4.64
N ALA A 114 -23.34 6.11 5.16
CA ALA A 114 -23.37 6.58 6.55
C ALA A 114 -24.61 7.44 6.86
N ILE A 115 -24.92 8.42 6.00
CA ILE A 115 -26.08 9.31 6.18
C ILE A 115 -27.41 8.53 6.03
N ALA A 116 -27.48 7.56 5.12
CA ALA A 116 -28.67 6.75 4.94
C ALA A 116 -28.95 5.86 6.17
N TYR A 117 -27.90 5.40 6.85
CA TYR A 117 -28.02 4.55 8.05
C TYR A 117 -28.31 5.33 9.33
N SER A 118 -28.03 6.65 9.38
CA SER A 118 -28.25 7.49 10.56
C SER A 118 -29.69 8.02 10.71
N LYS A 119 -30.61 7.59 9.84
CA LYS A 119 -32.04 7.92 9.87
C LYS A 119 -32.83 6.73 10.39
#